data_AF-A0A2H0LWX9-F1
#
_entry.id   AF-A0A2H0LWX9-F1
#
_cell.length_a   1.000
_cell.length_b   1.000
_cell.length_c   1.000
_cell.angle_alpha   90.00
_cell.angle_beta   90.00
_cell.angle_gamma   90.00
#
_symmetry.space_group_name_H-M   'P 1'
#
loop_
_entity.id
_entity.type
_entity.pdbx_description
1 polymer ?
#
loop_
_entity_poly.entity_id
_entity_poly.type
_entity_poly.pdbx_seq_one_letter_code
_entity_poly.pdbx_strand_id
1 'polypeptide(L)'
;MFHAESLILEVFKQDDSLKMGLFPQSQSAPTLRHYSQVGVSFSELKQLSLEMVAVLNRLAKDQPAKLQQLKSLQKTGQLFWDLLFSRSIKGKLKDSQPCTLTFSLDEELIQFPWELIFDGEDFLGLKFSLGRLVRSKGEEASLQYRDLADSL
;
A
#
# COMPACT_ATOMS: atom_id res chain seq x y z
N MET A 1 16.73 -18.31 16.03
CA MET A 1 16.27 -18.16 14.64
C MET A 1 15.16 -17.12 14.69
N PHE A 2 15.45 -15.86 14.37
CA PHE A 2 14.45 -14.80 14.39
C PHE A 2 13.61 -14.95 13.13
N HIS A 3 12.39 -15.48 13.25
CA HIS A 3 11.42 -15.31 12.17
C HIS A 3 11.16 -13.81 12.08
N ALA A 4 11.58 -13.17 10.99
CA ALA A 4 11.16 -11.80 10.71
C ALA A 4 9.63 -11.83 10.68
N GLU A 5 9.01 -11.15 11.66
CA GLU A 5 7.56 -11.00 11.67
C GLU A 5 7.16 -10.47 10.29
N SER A 6 6.13 -11.05 9.70
CA SER A 6 5.61 -10.58 8.41
C SER A 6 4.16 -10.22 8.64
N LEU A 7 3.72 -9.10 8.08
CA LEU A 7 2.38 -8.56 8.24
C LEU A 7 1.64 -8.61 6.92
N ILE A 8 0.35 -8.89 6.99
CA ILE A 8 -0.58 -8.74 5.86
C ILE A 8 -1.58 -7.65 6.22
N LEU A 9 -1.60 -6.59 5.42
CA LEU A 9 -2.64 -5.58 5.44
C LEU A 9 -3.65 -5.89 4.34
N GLU A 10 -4.78 -6.45 4.74
CA GLU A 10 -5.88 -6.64 3.82
C GLU A 10 -6.66 -5.34 3.69
N VAL A 11 -6.92 -4.93 2.45
CA VAL A 11 -7.77 -3.77 2.14
C VAL A 11 -8.73 -4.18 1.04
N PHE A 12 -10.01 -3.91 1.29
CA PHE A 12 -11.12 -4.21 0.40
C PHE A 12 -11.89 -2.94 0.13
N LYS A 13 -12.38 -2.79 -1.11
CA LYS A 13 -13.33 -1.73 -1.43
C LYS A 13 -14.73 -2.20 -1.10
N GLN A 14 -15.48 -1.38 -0.37
CA GLN A 14 -16.89 -1.61 -0.08
C GLN A 14 -17.64 -0.28 -0.29
N ASP A 15 -18.32 -0.16 -1.42
CA ASP A 15 -19.00 1.07 -1.85
C ASP A 15 -18.04 2.28 -1.82
N ASP A 16 -18.36 3.33 -1.06
CA ASP A 16 -17.53 4.52 -0.80
C ASP A 16 -16.70 4.39 0.49
N SER A 17 -16.27 3.17 0.81
CA SER A 17 -15.45 2.90 1.98
C SER A 17 -14.37 1.87 1.70
N LEU A 18 -13.32 1.92 2.53
CA LEU A 18 -12.30 0.89 2.59
C LEU A 18 -12.47 0.10 3.88
N LYS A 19 -12.60 -1.21 3.74
CA LYS A 19 -12.57 -2.17 4.85
C LYS A 19 -11.17 -2.76 4.94
N MET A 20 -10.60 -2.81 6.14
CA MET A 20 -9.19 -3.15 6.30
C MET A 20 -8.86 -3.85 7.61
N GLY A 21 -7.85 -4.71 7.57
CA GLY A 21 -7.35 -5.47 8.71
C GLY A 21 -5.86 -5.76 8.58
N LEU A 22 -5.11 -5.62 9.68
CA LEU A 22 -3.68 -5.93 9.75
C LEU A 22 -3.46 -7.15 10.63
N PHE A 23 -2.77 -8.16 10.10
CA PHE A 23 -2.57 -9.46 10.73
C PHE A 23 -1.13 -9.93 10.58
N PRO A 24 -0.58 -10.68 11.55
CA PRO A 24 0.63 -11.47 11.32
C PRO A 24 0.39 -12.52 10.22
N GLN A 25 1.38 -12.70 9.36
CA GLN A 25 1.46 -13.76 8.38
C GLN A 25 1.93 -15.04 9.07
N SER A 26 1.03 -15.69 9.82
CA SER A 26 1.27 -16.99 10.45
C SER A 26 0.80 -18.14 9.54
N GLN A 27 1.42 -19.32 9.67
CA GLN A 27 1.01 -20.52 8.94
C GLN A 27 -0.42 -20.98 9.27
N SER A 28 -0.91 -20.65 10.47
CA SER A 28 -2.30 -20.85 10.86
C SER A 28 -2.97 -19.49 11.01
N ALA A 29 -3.92 -19.18 10.12
CA ALA A 29 -4.71 -17.96 10.22
C ALA A 29 -5.78 -18.13 11.32
N PRO A 30 -5.95 -17.17 12.24
CA PRO A 30 -7.04 -17.20 13.17
C PRO A 30 -8.38 -17.17 12.43
N THR A 31 -9.35 -17.95 12.91
CA THR A 31 -10.70 -18.06 12.32
C THR A 31 -11.52 -16.78 12.45
N LEU A 32 -11.16 -15.92 13.41
CA LEU A 32 -11.76 -14.60 13.61
C LEU A 32 -10.76 -13.50 13.24
N ARG A 33 -11.15 -12.66 12.28
CA ARG A 33 -10.39 -11.47 11.86
C ARG A 33 -11.16 -10.21 12.18
N HIS A 34 -10.51 -9.28 12.87
CA HIS A 34 -11.08 -7.97 13.16
C HIS A 34 -10.76 -6.98 12.04
N TYR A 35 -11.81 -6.42 11.45
CA TYR A 35 -11.70 -5.38 10.42
C TYR A 35 -12.23 -4.06 10.95
N SER A 36 -11.61 -3.00 10.46
CA SER A 36 -12.05 -1.62 10.64
C SER A 36 -12.41 -1.04 9.27
N GLN A 37 -13.10 0.10 9.25
CA GLN A 37 -13.48 0.77 8.01
C GLN A 37 -13.24 2.27 8.07
N VAL A 38 -13.07 2.89 6.91
CA VAL A 38 -13.01 4.34 6.73
C VAL A 38 -13.78 4.72 5.46
N GLY A 39 -14.57 5.78 5.52
CA GLY A 39 -15.24 6.33 4.34
C GLY A 39 -14.25 7.11 3.48
N VAL A 40 -14.32 6.96 2.17
CA VAL A 40 -13.39 7.58 1.23
C VAL A 40 -14.10 8.12 -0.02
N SER A 41 -13.55 9.19 -0.59
CA SER A 41 -13.89 9.61 -1.94
C SER A 41 -12.88 9.03 -2.93
N PHE A 42 -13.29 8.03 -3.71
CA PHE A 42 -12.39 7.42 -4.69
C PHE A 42 -11.96 8.38 -5.81
N SER A 43 -12.78 9.38 -6.13
CA SER A 43 -12.39 10.45 -7.05
C SER A 43 -11.28 11.33 -6.48
N GLU A 44 -11.35 11.66 -5.19
CA GLU A 44 -10.31 12.44 -4.51
C GLU A 44 -9.01 11.64 -4.42
N LEU A 45 -9.08 10.37 -4.02
CA LEU A 45 -7.91 9.48 -3.97
C LEU A 45 -7.22 9.35 -5.33
N LYS A 46 -8.00 9.25 -6.42
CA LYS A 46 -7.45 9.22 -7.78
C LYS A 46 -6.74 10.52 -8.13
N GLN A 47 -7.34 11.67 -7.78
CA GLN A 47 -6.72 12.98 -8.04
C GLN A 47 -5.40 13.14 -7.28
N LEU A 48 -5.37 12.74 -6.01
CA LEU A 48 -4.15 12.75 -5.18
C LEU A 48 -3.08 11.82 -5.76
N SER A 49 -3.47 10.67 -6.32
CA SER A 49 -2.54 9.75 -6.96
C SER A 49 -1.85 10.38 -8.17
N LEU A 50 -2.62 11.09 -9.01
CA LEU A 50 -2.08 11.80 -10.17
C LEU A 50 -1.15 12.94 -9.75
N GLU A 51 -1.50 13.68 -8.70
CA GLU A 51 -0.66 14.74 -8.14
C GLU A 51 0.68 14.17 -7.64
N MET A 52 0.63 13.05 -6.93
CA MET A 52 1.83 12.38 -6.40
C MET A 52 2.78 11.94 -7.52
N VAL A 53 2.24 11.32 -8.58
CA VAL A 53 3.02 10.95 -9.78
C VAL A 53 3.63 12.18 -10.45
N ALA A 54 2.88 13.29 -10.53
CA ALA A 54 3.40 14.53 -11.08
C ALA A 54 4.56 15.12 -10.24
N VAL A 55 4.47 15.05 -8.90
CA VAL A 55 5.57 15.47 -8.01
C VAL A 55 6.80 14.60 -8.20
N LEU A 56 6.64 13.28 -8.27
CA LEU A 56 7.75 12.35 -8.52
C LEU A 56 8.45 12.61 -9.86
N ASN A 57 7.67 12.82 -10.93
CA ASN A 57 8.22 13.09 -12.25
C ASN A 57 9.02 14.40 -12.31
N ARG A 58 8.72 15.37 -11.44
CA ARG A 58 9.50 16.60 -11.28
C ARG A 58 10.77 16.39 -10.47
N LEU A 59 10.71 15.58 -9.40
CA LEU A 59 11.87 15.22 -8.56
C LEU A 59 12.99 14.55 -9.35
N ALA A 60 12.64 13.75 -10.34
CA ALA A 60 13.60 13.09 -11.22
C ALA A 60 14.40 14.07 -12.10
N LYS A 61 13.90 15.29 -12.33
CA LYS A 61 14.42 16.23 -13.34
C LYS A 61 15.11 17.47 -12.76
N ASP A 62 14.75 17.91 -11.56
CA ASP A 62 15.12 19.24 -11.04
C ASP A 62 15.89 19.16 -9.71
N GLN A 63 17.20 19.37 -9.74
CA GLN A 63 18.09 19.28 -8.57
C GLN A 63 17.97 20.45 -7.57
N PRO A 64 17.89 21.74 -7.98
CA PRO A 64 17.82 22.85 -7.02
C PRO A 64 16.50 22.91 -6.22
N ALA A 65 15.39 22.37 -6.75
CA ALA A 65 14.08 22.37 -6.07
C ALA A 65 13.77 21.09 -5.26
N LYS A 66 14.73 20.16 -5.15
CA LYS A 66 14.50 18.80 -4.63
C LYS A 66 13.89 18.76 -3.22
N LEU A 67 14.33 19.63 -2.31
CA LEU A 67 13.80 19.67 -0.93
C LEU A 67 12.33 20.13 -0.87
N GLN A 68 11.94 21.11 -1.67
CA GLN A 68 10.55 21.59 -1.70
C GLN A 68 9.63 20.53 -2.31
N GLN A 69 10.08 19.89 -3.37
CA GLN A 69 9.32 18.82 -4.01
C GLN A 69 9.20 17.58 -3.12
N LEU A 70 10.25 17.23 -2.35
CA LEU A 70 10.17 16.15 -1.36
C LEU A 70 9.15 16.48 -0.26
N LYS A 71 9.13 17.72 0.24
CA LYS A 71 8.10 18.16 1.20
C LYS A 71 6.69 18.08 0.60
N SER A 72 6.53 18.40 -0.68
CA SER A 72 5.25 18.25 -1.39
C SER A 72 4.84 16.78 -1.48
N LEU A 73 5.80 15.89 -1.74
CA LEU A 73 5.56 14.45 -1.79
C LEU A 73 5.14 13.91 -0.42
N GLN A 74 5.84 14.29 0.65
CA GLN A 74 5.50 13.93 2.03
C GLN A 74 4.09 14.40 2.40
N LYS A 75 3.73 15.65 2.06
CA LYS A 75 2.37 16.16 2.30
C LYS A 75 1.30 15.33 1.59
N THR A 76 1.51 15.01 0.31
CA THR A 76 0.56 14.21 -0.46
C THR A 76 0.47 12.78 0.09
N GLY A 77 1.62 12.20 0.47
CA GLY A 77 1.69 10.90 1.14
C GLY A 77 0.98 10.88 2.48
N GLN A 78 1.03 11.98 3.23
CA GLN A 78 0.34 12.13 4.49
C GLN A 78 -1.18 12.25 4.31
N LEU A 79 -1.64 12.92 3.25
CA LEU A 79 -3.07 12.92 2.91
C LEU A 79 -3.57 11.51 2.60
N PHE A 80 -2.79 10.71 1.86
CA PHE A 80 -3.12 9.30 1.65
C PHE A 80 -3.15 8.51 2.95
N TRP A 81 -2.18 8.70 3.83
CA TRP A 81 -2.19 8.09 5.17
C TRP A 81 -3.49 8.44 5.90
N ASP A 82 -3.92 9.70 5.77
CA ASP A 82 -5.08 10.18 6.49
C ASP A 82 -6.41 9.67 5.97
N LEU A 83 -6.54 9.55 4.65
CA LEU A 83 -7.76 9.13 3.97
C LEU A 83 -7.89 7.61 3.83
N LEU A 84 -6.78 6.89 3.58
CA LEU A 84 -6.82 5.46 3.27
C LEU A 84 -6.87 4.56 4.50
N PHE A 85 -6.43 5.04 5.67
CA PHE A 85 -6.32 4.19 6.85
C PHE A 85 -7.25 4.61 7.98
N SER A 86 -7.93 3.62 8.56
CA SER A 86 -8.66 3.81 9.82
C SER A 86 -7.69 4.11 10.96
N ARG A 87 -8.21 4.71 12.04
CA ARG A 87 -7.42 4.97 13.27
C ARG A 87 -6.76 3.71 13.83
N SER A 88 -7.45 2.57 13.76
CA SER A 88 -6.93 1.29 14.25
C SER A 88 -5.73 0.82 13.43
N ILE A 89 -5.80 0.92 12.09
CA ILE A 89 -4.68 0.53 11.22
C ILE A 89 -3.51 1.48 11.38
N LYS A 90 -3.75 2.80 11.45
CA LYS A 90 -2.70 3.79 11.71
C LYS A 90 -1.91 3.47 12.99
N GLY A 91 -2.62 3.16 14.08
CA GLY A 91 -1.99 2.78 15.35
C GLY A 91 -1.12 1.53 15.19
N LYS A 92 -1.69 0.44 14.65
CA LYS A 92 -0.95 -0.81 14.47
C LYS A 92 0.28 -0.66 13.58
N LEU A 93 0.19 0.07 12.47
CA LEU A 93 1.33 0.32 11.57
C LEU A 93 2.41 1.21 12.20
N LYS A 94 2.04 2.13 13.09
CA LYS A 94 3.01 2.93 13.85
C LYS A 94 3.73 2.10 14.91
N ASP A 95 3.01 1.22 15.60
CA ASP A 95 3.56 0.36 16.65
C ASP A 95 4.36 -0.83 16.11
N SER A 96 4.25 -1.13 14.80
CA SER A 96 4.96 -2.24 14.15
C SER A 96 6.42 -1.89 13.88
N GLN A 97 7.32 -2.84 14.17
CA GLN A 97 8.72 -2.73 13.79
C GLN A 97 8.91 -2.92 12.27
N PRO A 98 9.99 -2.38 11.68
CA PRO A 98 10.37 -2.62 10.29
C PRO A 98 10.37 -4.12 9.98
N CYS A 99 9.55 -4.51 9.01
CA CYS A 99 9.30 -5.90 8.67
C CYS A 99 8.76 -6.04 7.24
N THR A 100 8.46 -7.27 6.82
CA THR A 100 7.75 -7.48 5.55
C THR A 100 6.29 -7.12 5.73
N LEU A 101 5.77 -6.21 4.90
CA LEU A 101 4.36 -5.83 4.88
C LEU A 101 3.77 -6.12 3.50
N THR A 102 2.88 -7.11 3.44
CA THR A 102 2.16 -7.45 2.20
C THR A 102 0.80 -6.78 2.19
N PHE A 103 0.57 -5.92 1.21
CA PHE A 103 -0.77 -5.40 0.93
C PHE A 103 -1.57 -6.44 0.17
N SER A 104 -2.69 -6.88 0.74
CA SER A 104 -3.62 -7.77 0.07
C SER A 104 -4.85 -6.99 -0.37
N LEU A 105 -4.90 -6.67 -1.66
CA LEU A 105 -5.76 -5.63 -2.23
C LEU A 105 -6.74 -6.21 -3.25
N ASP A 106 -7.92 -5.60 -3.34
CA ASP A 106 -8.76 -5.73 -4.53
C ASP A 106 -8.09 -5.03 -5.73
N GLU A 107 -8.29 -5.56 -6.93
CA GLU A 107 -7.68 -5.04 -8.17
C GLU A 107 -7.89 -3.53 -8.38
N GLU A 108 -9.08 -3.02 -8.03
CA GLU A 108 -9.44 -1.60 -8.15
C GLU A 108 -8.58 -0.66 -7.28
N LEU A 109 -7.84 -1.21 -6.32
CA LEU A 109 -7.03 -0.46 -5.36
C LEU A 109 -5.54 -0.44 -5.71
N ILE A 110 -5.09 -1.20 -6.73
CA ILE A 110 -3.67 -1.31 -7.12
C ILE A 110 -3.09 0.02 -7.59
N GLN A 111 -3.93 0.86 -8.22
CA GLN A 111 -3.52 2.13 -8.81
C GLN A 111 -2.98 3.15 -7.79
N PHE A 112 -3.27 2.97 -6.50
CA PHE A 112 -2.78 3.87 -5.46
C PHE A 112 -1.33 3.52 -5.09
N PRO A 113 -0.46 4.53 -4.90
CA PRO A 113 0.95 4.32 -4.58
C PRO A 113 1.13 4.03 -3.08
N TRP A 114 0.74 2.82 -2.66
CA TRP A 114 0.77 2.38 -1.26
C TRP A 114 2.15 2.54 -0.60
N GLU A 115 3.22 2.41 -1.39
CA GLU A 115 4.61 2.58 -0.96
C GLU A 115 4.99 4.03 -0.64
N LEU A 116 4.29 5.00 -1.22
CA LEU A 116 4.53 6.44 -1.06
C LEU A 116 3.61 7.09 -0.01
N ILE A 117 2.89 6.28 0.74
CA ILE A 117 2.13 6.76 1.88
C ILE A 117 3.12 7.16 2.98
N PHE A 118 2.95 8.36 3.55
CA PHE A 118 3.85 8.92 4.56
C PHE A 118 3.15 8.94 5.93
N ASP A 119 3.71 8.24 6.92
CA ASP A 119 3.06 8.06 8.23
C ASP A 119 3.26 9.23 9.23
N GLY A 120 3.97 10.26 8.77
CA GLY A 120 4.42 11.41 9.54
C GLY A 120 5.92 11.38 9.85
N GLU A 121 6.56 10.22 9.74
CA GLU A 121 7.99 10.04 9.97
C GLU A 121 8.68 9.57 8.68
N ASP A 122 8.20 8.48 8.09
CA ASP A 122 8.78 7.89 6.87
C ASP A 122 7.71 7.43 5.88
N PHE A 123 8.15 7.19 4.64
CA PHE A 123 7.33 6.51 3.65
C PHE A 123 7.22 5.02 4.01
N LEU A 124 6.05 4.42 3.81
CA LEU A 124 5.85 2.99 4.11
C LEU A 124 6.83 2.09 3.35
N GLY A 125 7.19 2.45 2.11
CA GLY A 125 8.19 1.73 1.32
C GLY A 125 9.63 1.85 1.83
N LEU A 126 9.91 2.82 2.71
CA LEU A 126 11.20 2.95 3.40
C LEU A 126 11.18 2.27 4.78
N LYS A 127 10.02 2.28 5.44
CA LYS A 127 9.82 1.65 6.75
C LYS A 127 9.67 0.13 6.68
N PHE A 128 9.08 -0.40 5.61
CA PHE A 128 8.76 -1.82 5.46
C PHE A 128 9.26 -2.40 4.13
N SER A 129 9.55 -3.69 4.11
CA SER A 129 9.75 -4.45 2.86
C SER A 129 8.39 -4.78 2.26
N LEU A 130 7.95 -3.98 1.29
CA LEU A 130 6.58 -4.07 0.78
C LEU A 130 6.40 -5.16 -0.29
N GLY A 131 5.29 -5.88 -0.17
CA GLY A 131 4.77 -6.81 -1.18
C GLY A 131 3.31 -6.51 -1.52
N ARG A 132 2.81 -7.10 -2.62
CA ARG A 132 1.39 -7.01 -3.00
C ARG A 132 0.84 -8.38 -3.35
N LEU A 133 -0.34 -8.69 -2.83
CA LEU A 133 -1.20 -9.78 -3.25
C LEU A 133 -2.49 -9.18 -3.82
N VAL A 134 -2.81 -9.47 -5.06
CA VAL A 134 -3.98 -8.93 -5.74
C VAL A 134 -5.08 -9.97 -5.80
N ARG A 135 -6.28 -9.59 -5.37
CA ARG A 135 -7.51 -10.35 -5.58
C ARG A 135 -8.20 -9.78 -6.81
N SER A 136 -8.19 -10.55 -7.91
CA SER A 136 -8.96 -10.21 -9.11
C SER A 136 -10.28 -10.97 -9.11
N LYS A 137 -11.31 -10.36 -9.71
CA LYS A 137 -12.63 -10.97 -9.93
C LYS A 137 -12.72 -11.73 -11.26
N GLY A 138 -11.66 -11.70 -12.08
CA GLY A 138 -11.58 -12.40 -13.37
C GLY A 138 -11.38 -13.90 -13.24
N GLU A 139 -11.59 -14.64 -14.34
CA GLU A 139 -11.21 -16.05 -14.44
C GLU A 139 -9.70 -16.20 -14.16
N GLU A 140 -9.32 -17.32 -13.54
CA GLU A 140 -7.91 -17.68 -13.35
C GLU A 140 -7.21 -17.61 -14.71
N ALA A 141 -6.50 -16.52 -14.97
CA ALA A 141 -5.61 -16.46 -16.11
C ALA A 141 -4.63 -17.62 -15.91
N SER A 142 -4.70 -18.63 -16.78
CA SER A 142 -3.72 -19.71 -16.80
C SER A 142 -2.36 -19.04 -16.75
N LEU A 143 -1.61 -19.22 -15.66
CA LEU A 143 -0.28 -18.69 -15.51
C LEU A 143 0.57 -19.33 -16.61
N GLN A 144 0.61 -18.71 -17.79
CA GLN A 144 1.53 -19.11 -18.85
C GLN A 144 2.90 -18.68 -18.37
N TYR A 145 3.55 -19.58 -17.65
CA TYR A 145 4.97 -19.52 -17.42
C TYR A 145 5.61 -19.44 -18.80
N ARG A 146 6.29 -18.33 -19.10
CA ARG A 146 7.15 -18.29 -20.29
C ARG A 146 8.26 -19.29 -20.04
N ASP A 147 8.09 -20.50 -20.56
CA ASP A 147 9.20 -21.44 -20.66
C ASP A 147 10.28 -20.78 -21.52
N LEU A 148 11.37 -20.39 -20.87
CA LEU A 148 12.58 -19.85 -21.50
C LEU A 148 13.37 -20.94 -22.27
N ALA A 149 12.73 -22.06 -22.59
CA ALA A 149 13.37 -23.22 -23.22
C ALA A 149 13.33 -23.18 -24.76
N ASP A 150 12.50 -22.34 -25.39
CA ASP A 150 12.36 -22.28 -26.86
C ASP A 150 13.34 -21.29 -27.53
N SER A 151 14.51 -21.07 -26.95
CA SER A 151 15.56 -20.25 -27.56
C SER A 151 16.93 -20.91 -27.50
N LEU A 152 17.04 -22.09 -28.13
CA LEU A 152 18.30 -22.70 -28.58
C LEU A 152 18.13 -23.37 -29.94
#